data_AF-X1PEQ2-F1
#
_entry.id   AF-X1PEQ2-F1
#
_cell.length_a   1.000
_cell.length_b   1.000
_cell.length_c   1.000
_cell.angle_alpha   90.00
_cell.angle_beta   90.00
_cell.angle_gamma   90.00
#
_symmetry.space_group_name_H-M   'P 1'
#
loop_
_entity.id
_entity.type
_entity.pdbx_description
1 polymer ?
#
loop_
_entity_poly.entity_id
_entity_poly.type
_entity_poly.pdbx_seq_one_letter_code
_entity_poly.pdbx_strand_id
1 'polypeptide(L)'
;MEYDDNGRIKALAFKVKCPTGDLPIRLPIDAAATLRVLERQADNREIPTRYAKDEHAYRVAWRNIFHWISAQLALLETEMVKMEEIFLPYVITRGGQTIYQVMAEKHFLLGPGEGGKGE
;
A
#
# COMPACT_ATOMS: atom_id res chain seq x y z
N MET A 1 11.82 4.72 -6.33
CA MET A 1 10.92 5.77 -5.78
C MET A 1 10.30 6.50 -6.96
N GLU A 2 8.98 6.67 -6.95
CA GLU A 2 8.27 7.48 -7.96
C GLU A 2 7.99 8.86 -7.38
N TYR A 3 8.18 9.91 -8.17
CA TYR A 3 7.97 11.30 -7.74
C TYR A 3 6.77 11.92 -8.47
N ASP A 4 6.09 12.87 -7.84
CA ASP A 4 5.14 13.77 -8.51
C ASP A 4 5.84 14.91 -9.25
N ASP A 5 5.05 15.71 -9.95
CA ASP A 5 5.50 16.88 -10.71
C ASP A 5 6.12 17.97 -9.81
N ASN A 6 5.96 17.84 -8.49
CA ASN A 6 6.53 18.71 -7.45
C ASN A 6 7.74 18.07 -6.74
N GLY A 7 8.25 16.93 -7.23
CA GLY A 7 9.39 16.23 -6.64
C GLY A 7 9.11 15.52 -5.31
N ARG A 8 7.83 15.35 -4.92
CA ARG A 8 7.42 14.58 -3.74
C ARG A 8 7.22 13.12 -4.11
N ILE A 9 7.54 12.20 -3.21
CA ILE A 9 7.42 10.78 -3.51
C ILE A 9 5.94 10.37 -3.52
N LYS A 10 5.47 9.82 -4.66
CA LYS A 10 4.10 9.28 -4.88
C LYS A 10 3.97 7.79 -4.54
N ALA A 11 5.07 7.05 -4.61
CA ALA A 11 5.06 5.62 -4.29
C ALA A 11 6.44 5.14 -3.85
N LEU A 12 6.43 4.24 -2.86
CA LEU A 12 7.61 3.49 -2.47
C LEU A 12 7.62 2.18 -3.25
N ALA A 13 8.58 2.05 -4.16
CA ALA A 13 8.80 0.84 -4.93
C ALA A 13 10.14 0.22 -4.53
N PHE A 14 10.11 -1.07 -4.17
CA PHE A 14 11.30 -1.85 -3.79
C PHE A 14 11.12 -3.30 -4.24
N LYS A 15 12.22 -4.06 -4.25
CA LYS A 15 12.19 -5.49 -4.56
C LYS A 15 12.40 -6.28 -3.28
N VAL A 16 11.59 -7.31 -3.10
CA VAL A 16 11.80 -8.32 -2.06
C VAL A 16 12.37 -9.56 -2.73
N LYS A 17 13.43 -10.12 -2.15
CA LYS A 17 13.97 -11.41 -2.58
C LYS A 17 13.14 -12.52 -1.94
N CYS A 18 12.46 -13.31 -2.77
CA CYS A 18 11.80 -14.53 -2.34
C CYS A 18 12.54 -15.75 -2.94
N PRO A 19 12.40 -16.95 -2.34
CA PRO A 19 12.99 -18.18 -2.88
C PRO A 19 12.58 -18.47 -4.33
N THR A 20 11.41 -18.00 -4.75
CA THR A 20 10.83 -18.16 -6.09
C THR A 20 11.21 -17.04 -7.07
N GLY A 21 11.91 -16.01 -6.62
CA GLY A 21 12.35 -14.87 -7.44
C GLY A 21 12.16 -13.51 -6.76
N ASP A 22 12.63 -12.46 -7.42
CA ASP A 22 12.45 -11.08 -6.95
C ASP A 22 11.02 -10.61 -7.22
N LEU A 23 10.32 -10.19 -6.16
CA LEU A 23 8.98 -9.59 -6.27
C LEU A 23 9.10 -8.07 -6.30
N PRO A 24 8.74 -7.40 -7.42
CA PRO A 24 8.63 -5.95 -7.46
C PRO A 24 7.38 -5.51 -6.70
N ILE A 25 7.58 -4.71 -5.65
CA ILE A 25 6.50 -4.23 -4.78
C ILE A 25 6.36 -2.72 -4.97
N ARG A 26 5.10 -2.26 -5.01
CA ARG A 26 4.75 -0.84 -5.03
C ARG A 26 3.73 -0.54 -3.95
N LEU A 27 4.16 0.15 -2.90
CA LEU A 27 3.28 0.63 -1.85
C LEU A 27 2.64 1.96 -2.24
N PRO A 28 1.32 2.11 -2.05
CA PRO A 28 0.61 3.34 -2.35
C PRO A 28 0.90 4.38 -1.26
N ILE A 29 1.22 5.61 -1.65
CA ILE A 29 1.31 6.75 -0.73
C ILE A 29 0.50 7.89 -1.35
N ASP A 30 -0.66 8.18 -0.77
CA ASP A 30 -1.52 9.28 -1.23
C ASP A 30 -1.57 10.40 -0.19
N ALA A 31 -0.60 11.31 -0.31
CA ALA A 31 -0.54 12.51 0.51
C ALA A 31 -1.73 13.45 0.24
N ALA A 32 -2.29 13.44 -0.98
CA ALA A 32 -3.43 14.29 -1.32
C ALA A 32 -4.73 13.75 -0.69
N ALA A 33 -4.95 12.44 -0.68
CA ALA A 33 -6.03 11.83 0.09
C ALA A 33 -5.90 12.12 1.58
N THR A 34 -4.67 12.03 2.10
CA THR A 34 -4.38 12.37 3.51
C THR A 34 -4.74 13.83 3.80
N LEU A 35 -4.38 14.77 2.91
CA LEU A 35 -4.74 16.18 3.05
C LEU A 35 -6.25 16.38 3.08
N ARG A 36 -7.01 15.79 2.13
CA ARG A 36 -8.47 15.89 2.10
C ARG A 36 -9.13 15.41 3.39
N VAL A 37 -8.57 14.38 4.02
CA VAL A 37 -9.04 13.90 5.33
C VAL A 37 -8.75 14.93 6.42
N LEU A 38 -7.53 15.48 6.47
CA LEU A 38 -7.13 16.49 7.45
C LEU A 38 -7.94 17.79 7.31
N GLU A 39 -8.21 18.24 6.08
CA GLU A 39 -9.07 19.40 5.80
C GLU A 39 -10.47 19.18 6.35
N ARG A 40 -11.09 18.03 6.06
CA ARG A 40 -12.41 17.68 6.61
C ARG A 40 -12.42 17.63 8.15
N GLN A 41 -11.35 17.11 8.76
CA GLN A 41 -11.22 17.09 10.23
C GLN A 41 -11.05 18.49 10.81
N ALA A 42 -10.35 19.39 10.11
CA ALA A 42 -10.23 20.79 10.51
C ALA A 42 -11.56 21.52 10.40
N ASP A 43 -12.33 21.28 9.34
CA ASP A 43 -13.67 21.84 9.15
C ASP A 43 -14.64 21.38 10.25
N ASN A 44 -14.54 20.11 10.65
CA ASN A 44 -15.28 19.53 11.77
C ASN A 44 -14.79 19.99 13.15
N ARG A 45 -13.73 20.81 13.22
CA ARG A 45 -13.07 21.27 14.46
C ARG A 45 -12.49 20.13 15.32
N GLU A 46 -12.21 18.97 14.72
CA GLU A 46 -11.52 17.85 15.38
C GLU A 46 -10.03 18.15 15.55
N ILE A 47 -9.44 18.89 14.61
CA ILE A 47 -8.05 19.31 14.64
C ILE A 47 -7.91 20.82 14.35
N PRO A 48 -6.87 21.49 14.87
CA PRO A 48 -6.52 22.84 14.45
C PRO A 48 -6.18 22.91 12.94
N THR A 49 -6.71 23.92 12.24
CA THR A 49 -6.48 24.17 10.79
C THR A 49 -5.01 24.21 10.40
N ARG A 50 -4.11 24.59 11.31
CA ARG A 50 -2.66 24.56 11.06
C ARG A 50 -2.10 23.18 10.68
N TYR A 51 -2.80 22.10 11.02
CA TYR A 51 -2.44 20.73 10.68
C TYR A 51 -3.01 20.26 9.33
N ALA A 52 -4.02 20.95 8.79
CA ALA A 52 -4.55 20.71 7.44
C ALA A 52 -3.71 21.45 6.39
N LYS A 53 -2.41 21.10 6.30
CA LYS A 53 -1.46 21.66 5.33
C LYS A 53 -0.77 20.55 4.57
N ASP A 54 -0.50 20.78 3.29
CA ASP A 54 0.25 19.91 2.39
C ASP A 54 1.45 19.20 3.03
N GLU A 55 2.37 19.96 3.62
CA GLU A 55 3.58 19.39 4.21
C GLU A 55 3.28 18.49 5.41
N HIS A 56 2.27 18.87 6.20
CA HIS A 56 1.87 18.06 7.34
C HIS A 56 1.22 16.76 6.87
N ALA A 57 0.31 16.86 5.89
CA ALA A 57 -0.32 15.70 5.27
C ALA A 57 0.72 14.73 4.67
N TYR A 58 1.74 15.25 3.98
CA TYR A 58 2.84 14.44 3.46
C TYR A 58 3.60 13.70 4.56
N ARG A 59 3.98 14.40 5.64
CA ARG A 59 4.66 13.78 6.79
C ARG A 59 3.78 12.74 7.48
N VAL A 60 2.48 12.99 7.62
CA VAL A 60 1.51 12.05 8.21
C VAL A 60 1.36 10.81 7.33
N ALA A 61 1.17 10.98 6.02
CA ALA A 61 1.07 9.86 5.07
C ALA A 61 2.30 8.93 5.15
N TRP A 62 3.49 9.52 5.16
CA TRP A 62 4.75 8.78 5.32
C TRP A 62 4.87 8.07 6.67
N ARG A 63 4.49 8.75 7.75
CA ARG A 63 4.52 8.20 9.09
C ARG A 63 3.61 6.97 9.20
N ASN A 64 2.41 7.04 8.61
CA ASN A 64 1.46 5.94 8.60
C ASN A 64 2.02 4.70 7.88
N ILE A 65 2.61 4.91 6.70
CA ILE A 65 3.23 3.82 5.93
C ILE A 65 4.42 3.23 6.68
N PHE A 66 5.27 4.06 7.27
CA PHE A 66 6.39 3.59 8.09
C PHE A 66 5.90 2.72 9.25
N HIS A 67 4.94 3.19 10.05
CA HIS A 67 4.39 2.42 11.17
C HIS A 67 3.73 1.12 10.71
N TRP A 68 3.00 1.14 9.60
CA TRP A 68 2.40 -0.06 9.03
C TRP A 68 3.48 -1.09 8.64
N ILE A 69 4.51 -0.68 7.90
CA ILE A 69 5.62 -1.57 7.52
C ILE A 69 6.33 -2.11 8.78
N SER A 70 6.63 -1.25 9.76
CA SER A 70 7.27 -1.68 11.01
C SER A 70 6.45 -2.74 11.74
N ALA A 71 5.13 -2.61 11.80
CA ALA A 71 4.26 -3.61 12.40
C ALA A 71 4.29 -4.94 11.63
N GLN A 72 4.30 -4.90 10.30
CA GLN A 72 4.40 -6.12 9.47
C GLN A 72 5.77 -6.81 9.63
N LEU A 73 6.85 -6.04 9.73
CA LEU A 73 8.19 -6.57 9.98
C LEU A 73 8.28 -7.24 11.37
N ALA A 74 7.65 -6.66 12.39
CA ALA A 74 7.58 -7.30 13.70
C ALA A 74 6.87 -8.68 13.64
N LEU A 75 5.78 -8.79 12.87
CA LEU A 75 5.09 -10.08 12.67
C LEU A 75 5.98 -11.09 11.93
N LEU A 76 6.72 -10.63 10.92
CA LEU A 76 7.68 -11.44 10.18
C LEU A 76 8.81 -11.95 11.10
N GLU A 77 9.35 -11.09 11.97
CA GLU A 77 10.38 -11.45 12.95
C GLU A 77 9.89 -12.50 13.97
N THR A 78 8.60 -12.48 14.29
CA THR A 78 7.95 -13.50 15.13
C THR A 78 7.48 -14.74 14.36
N GLU A 79 7.82 -14.86 13.07
CA GLU A 79 7.42 -15.96 12.17
C GLU A 79 5.89 -16.16 12.06
N MET A 80 5.10 -15.14 12.41
CA MET A 80 3.63 -15.21 12.37
C MET A 80 3.07 -15.07 10.95
N VAL A 81 3.84 -14.46 10.05
CA VAL A 81 3.49 -14.21 8.65
C VAL A 81 4.74 -14.36 7.79
N LYS A 82 4.54 -14.70 6.52
CA LYS A 82 5.60 -14.68 5.52
C LYS A 82 5.64 -13.36 4.78
N MET A 83 6.80 -13.06 4.19
CA MET A 83 7.03 -11.84 3.42
C MET A 83 6.03 -11.70 2.25
N GLU A 84 5.72 -12.83 1.60
CA GLU A 84 4.74 -12.90 0.51
C GLU A 84 3.34 -12.52 1.00
N GLU A 85 2.93 -12.97 2.18
CA GLU A 85 1.58 -12.71 2.71
C GLU A 85 1.33 -11.22 2.98
N ILE A 86 2.38 -10.49 3.38
CA ILE A 86 2.33 -9.05 3.62
C ILE A 86 2.24 -8.28 2.30
N PHE A 87 3.10 -8.64 1.34
CA PHE A 87 3.36 -7.80 0.17
C PHE A 87 2.64 -8.25 -1.11
N LEU A 88 2.03 -9.45 -1.14
CA LEU A 88 1.34 -9.99 -2.31
C LEU A 88 0.37 -8.99 -2.96
N PRO A 89 -0.51 -8.27 -2.21
CA PRO A 89 -1.45 -7.32 -2.82
C PRO A 89 -0.76 -6.19 -3.59
N TYR A 90 0.48 -5.87 -3.24
CA TYR A 90 1.28 -4.77 -3.77
C TYR A 90 2.31 -5.22 -4.82
N VAL A 91 2.35 -6.50 -5.16
CA VAL A 91 3.23 -7.03 -6.21
C VAL A 91 2.77 -6.52 -7.56
N ILE A 92 3.69 -5.94 -8.33
CA ILE A 92 3.45 -5.47 -9.69
C ILE A 92 3.45 -6.67 -10.64
N THR A 93 2.33 -6.86 -11.35
CA THR A 93 2.20 -7.87 -12.40
C THR A 93 2.89 -7.42 -13.70
N ARG A 94 3.02 -8.31 -14.69
CA ARG A 94 3.56 -7.94 -16.02
C ARG A 94 2.78 -6.81 -16.70
N GLY A 95 1.51 -6.59 -16.33
CA GLY A 95 0.67 -5.52 -16.85
C GLY A 95 0.92 -4.14 -16.20
N GLY A 96 1.85 -4.03 -15.24
CA GLY A 96 2.14 -2.78 -14.53
C GLY A 96 1.17 -2.46 -13.39
N GLN A 97 0.12 -3.27 -13.22
CA GLN A 97 -0.85 -3.17 -12.13
C GLN A 97 -0.46 -4.04 -10.94
N THR A 98 -0.85 -3.64 -9.73
CA THR A 98 -0.69 -4.49 -8.54
C THR A 98 -1.69 -5.64 -8.54
N ILE A 99 -1.37 -6.74 -7.85
CA ILE A 99 -2.33 -7.86 -7.68
C ILE A 99 -3.66 -7.38 -7.09
N TYR A 100 -3.61 -6.45 -6.13
CA TYR A 100 -4.81 -5.83 -5.58
C TYR A 100 -5.66 -5.16 -6.67
N GLN A 101 -5.06 -4.40 -7.59
CA GLN A 101 -5.78 -3.72 -8.67
C GLN A 101 -6.46 -4.73 -9.61
N VAL A 102 -5.74 -5.79 -10.00
CA VAL A 102 -6.28 -6.86 -10.83
C VAL A 102 -7.46 -7.56 -10.14
N MET A 103 -7.36 -7.79 -8.83
CA MET A 103 -8.44 -8.41 -8.05
C MET A 103 -9.63 -7.47 -7.88
N ALA A 104 -9.39 -6.18 -7.65
CA ALA A 104 -10.44 -5.17 -7.50
C ALA A 104 -11.25 -5.02 -8.80
N GLU A 105 -10.60 -5.05 -9.97
CA GLU A 105 -11.27 -5.05 -11.28
C GLU A 105 -12.18 -6.26 -11.49
N LYS A 106 -11.82 -7.40 -10.89
CA LYS A 106 -12.62 -8.64 -10.91
C LYS A 106 -13.62 -8.72 -9.74
N HIS A 107 -13.86 -7.62 -9.03
CA HIS A 107 -14.73 -7.58 -7.84
C HIS A 107 -14.35 -8.62 -6.76
N PHE A 108 -13.06 -8.91 -6.62
CA PHE A 108 -12.51 -9.95 -5.74
C PHE A 108 -13.09 -11.35 -5.98
N LEU A 109 -13.71 -11.58 -7.14
CA LEU A 109 -14.12 -12.92 -7.55
C LEU A 109 -12.86 -13.70 -7.92
N LEU A 110 -12.54 -14.68 -7.09
CA LEU A 110 -11.67 -15.77 -7.51
C LEU A 110 -12.43 -16.48 -8.65
N GLY A 111 -11.74 -16.71 -9.78
CA GLY A 111 -12.35 -17.41 -10.92
C GLY A 111 -13.00 -18.72 -10.47
N PRO A 112 -13.94 -19.28 -11.26
CA PRO A 112 -14.59 -20.53 -10.89
C PRO A 112 -13.51 -21.54 -10.53
N GLY A 113 -13.52 -21.99 -9.27
CA GLY A 113 -12.59 -23.01 -8.83
C GLY A 113 -12.84 -24.22 -9.70
N GLU A 114 -11.88 -24.59 -10.54
CA GLU A 114 -11.92 -25.89 -11.19
C GLU A 114 -11.79 -26.91 -10.07
N GLY A 115 -12.94 -27.32 -9.53
CA GLY A 115 -13.06 -28.54 -8.77
C GLY A 115 -12.60 -29.64 -9.70
N GLY A 116 -11.34 -30.05 -9.55
CA GLY A 116 -10.81 -31.24 -10.20
C GLY A 116 -11.85 -32.33 -10.00
N LYS A 117 -12.43 -32.79 -11.10
CA LYS A 117 -13.25 -33.99 -11.11
C LYS A 117 -12.35 -35.11 -10.63
N GLY A 118 -12.48 -35.45 -9.36
CA GLY A 118 -12.17 -36.78 -8.90
C GLY A 118 -13.24 -37.70 -9.46
N GLU A 119 -12.89 -38.41 -10.53
CA GLU A 119 -13.29 -39.78 -10.87
C GLU A 119 -12.44 -40.26 -12.06
#